data_AF-A0A1C5VXN9-F1
#
_entry.id   AF-A0A1C5VXN9-F1
#
_cell.length_a   1.000
_cell.length_b   1.000
_cell.length_c   1.000
_cell.angle_alpha   90.00
_cell.angle_beta   90.00
_cell.angle_gamma   90.00
#
_symmetry.space_group_name_H-M   'P 1'
#
loop_
_entity.id
_entity.type
_entity.pdbx_description
1 polymer ?
#
loop_
_entity_poly.entity_id
_entity_poly.type
_entity_poly.pdbx_seq_one_letter_code
_entity_poly.pdbx_strand_id
1 'polypeptide(L)'
;MLNMDKKLLKREEEGKVIRVGIVGAGQMGRGMVTQMVLMKGITPAIVSDIKIENAVHAFKYAEVPDEEIVEAKTLEEANAAMEAGKYVACEDANFVSQANLVECVIDATGVPDVGAKVATDAMRNKKHVVMLNVETDVVIGPYLKKLAEEEGVIYTGSDGDEPGAVMHLYSFAKAMGLNVEVMGKGKNNKIDYDCNPDTVLEEATRRKMSPKMLCAFKDGTKTMVEMTAMSNYTGLIPDVIGGHGPKTAPGTEGIKELNEIFKLKEDGGILNKHGVVEYVNGIAPGVFVTVSTPNAEIAYQLGYHSMGPGPLWTLYRPYHLCNLETPLSVARAVIEGDATCVAKDGLVSECITRAKIDLKAGQTIDGIGGYTTHGSIATAEESNAKGYVPFGLVTKNAVMKQDVKKGTLITYDMIDLDKTTLIYKLRKEQDAMYGRHVL
;
A
#
# COMPACT_ATOMS: atom_id res chain seq x y z
N MET A 1 9.81 15.12 -5.71
CA MET A 1 11.11 14.42 -5.54
C MET A 1 12.31 15.27 -5.96
N LEU A 2 12.29 15.98 -7.10
CA LEU A 2 13.41 16.84 -7.49
C LEU A 2 13.79 17.85 -6.38
N ASN A 3 15.08 17.96 -6.08
CA ASN A 3 15.65 18.83 -5.04
C ASN A 3 15.24 18.51 -3.59
N MET A 4 14.64 17.35 -3.32
CA MET A 4 14.26 16.96 -1.95
C MET A 4 15.50 16.84 -1.04
N ASP A 5 16.63 16.39 -1.59
CA ASP A 5 17.94 16.36 -0.94
C ASP A 5 18.34 17.73 -0.36
N LYS A 6 18.22 18.79 -1.17
CA LYS A 6 18.55 20.17 -0.75
C LYS A 6 17.57 20.71 0.29
N LYS A 7 16.28 20.37 0.14
CA LYS A 7 15.23 20.79 1.09
C LYS A 7 15.44 20.18 2.46
N LEU A 8 15.77 18.89 2.50
CA LEU A 8 16.10 18.17 3.73
C LEU A 8 17.37 18.70 4.39
N LEU A 9 18.44 18.91 3.60
CA LEU A 9 19.68 19.51 4.12
C LEU A 9 19.42 20.88 4.74
N LYS A 10 18.64 21.74 4.07
CA LYS A 10 18.26 23.05 4.60
C LYS A 10 17.53 22.95 5.94
N ARG A 11 16.66 21.96 6.13
CA ARG A 11 15.96 21.76 7.42
C ARG A 11 16.93 21.36 8.53
N GLU A 12 17.91 20.52 8.24
CA GLU A 12 18.99 20.18 9.18
C GLU A 12 19.77 21.44 9.61
N GLU A 13 20.23 22.24 8.64
CA GLU A 13 21.00 23.47 8.88
C GLU A 13 20.20 24.51 9.70
N GLU A 14 18.88 24.56 9.52
CA GLU A 14 17.99 25.43 10.29
C GLU A 14 17.56 24.85 11.65
N GLY A 15 17.98 23.63 12.01
CA GLY A 15 17.57 22.95 13.23
C GLY A 15 16.09 22.52 13.24
N LYS A 16 15.43 22.50 12.08
CA LYS A 16 14.00 22.15 11.89
C LYS A 16 13.85 20.68 11.46
N VAL A 17 14.56 19.77 12.11
CA VAL A 17 14.52 18.33 11.79
C VAL A 17 13.10 17.80 11.88
N ILE A 18 12.64 17.11 10.83
CA ILE A 18 11.31 16.49 10.79
C ILE A 18 11.26 15.33 11.77
N ARG A 19 10.35 15.36 12.73
CA ARG A 19 10.22 14.29 13.72
C ARG A 19 9.07 13.36 13.35
N VAL A 20 9.42 12.10 13.11
CA VAL A 20 8.50 11.08 12.61
C VAL A 20 8.15 10.09 13.70
N GLY A 21 6.87 9.75 13.78
CA GLY A 21 6.33 8.69 14.59
C GLY A 21 6.07 7.43 13.76
N ILE A 22 6.54 6.26 14.20
CA ILE A 22 6.35 4.99 13.47
C ILE A 22 5.62 3.99 14.36
N VAL A 23 4.51 3.45 13.86
CA VAL A 23 3.76 2.37 14.51
C VAL A 23 4.05 1.05 13.79
N GLY A 24 4.67 0.11 14.51
CA GLY A 24 5.11 -1.19 14.01
C GLY A 24 6.61 -1.21 13.69
N ALA A 25 7.36 -2.03 14.43
CA ALA A 25 8.81 -2.20 14.30
C ALA A 25 9.18 -3.59 13.74
N GLY A 26 8.31 -4.15 12.90
CA GLY A 26 8.59 -5.36 12.11
C GLY A 26 9.66 -5.13 11.03
N GLN A 27 9.76 -6.05 10.06
CA GLN A 27 10.79 -5.98 9.03
C GLN A 27 10.85 -4.62 8.31
N MET A 28 9.69 -4.09 7.87
CA MET A 28 9.59 -2.81 7.17
C MET A 28 9.86 -1.62 8.10
N GLY A 29 9.23 -1.58 9.28
CA GLY A 29 9.43 -0.53 10.27
C GLY A 29 10.89 -0.39 10.69
N ARG A 30 11.56 -1.51 11.01
CA ARG A 30 12.99 -1.54 11.34
C ARG A 30 13.85 -0.95 10.21
N GLY A 31 13.67 -1.43 8.97
CA GLY A 31 14.47 -0.93 7.84
C GLY A 31 14.27 0.56 7.58
N MET A 32 13.05 1.06 7.82
CA MET A 32 12.71 2.47 7.71
C MET A 32 13.34 3.32 8.83
N VAL A 33 13.34 2.84 10.08
CA VAL A 33 14.06 3.48 11.20
C VAL A 33 15.54 3.63 10.83
N THR A 34 16.19 2.55 10.41
CA THR A 34 17.59 2.59 9.96
C THR A 34 17.81 3.59 8.84
N GLN A 35 16.93 3.62 7.83
CA GLN A 35 17.05 4.56 6.73
C GLN A 35 16.93 6.01 7.18
N MET A 36 15.99 6.34 8.08
CA MET A 36 15.79 7.71 8.55
C MET A 36 16.95 8.21 9.42
N VAL A 37 17.58 7.35 10.23
CA VAL A 37 18.78 7.71 11.02
C VAL A 37 19.95 8.14 10.11
N LEU A 38 20.04 7.58 8.90
CA LEU A 38 21.06 7.96 7.92
C LEU A 38 20.75 9.27 7.18
N MET A 39 19.49 9.71 7.19
CA MET A 39 19.04 10.88 6.44
C MET A 39 19.35 12.18 7.18
N LYS A 40 19.32 13.29 6.43
CA LYS A 40 19.42 14.65 6.97
C LYS A 40 18.04 15.29 7.04
N GLY A 41 17.82 16.12 8.05
CA GLY A 41 16.61 16.94 8.21
C GLY A 41 15.34 16.15 8.53
N ILE A 42 15.44 14.85 8.84
CA ILE A 42 14.35 13.95 9.23
C ILE A 42 14.87 12.88 10.19
N THR A 43 14.07 12.47 11.18
CA THR A 43 14.48 11.48 12.19
C THR A 43 13.28 10.63 12.68
N PRO A 44 13.46 9.34 12.96
CA PRO A 44 12.43 8.50 13.58
C PRO A 44 12.36 8.77 15.09
N ALA A 45 11.74 9.88 15.49
CA ALA A 45 11.76 10.37 16.87
C ALA A 45 11.10 9.42 17.88
N ILE A 46 10.02 8.74 17.49
CA ILE A 46 9.31 7.79 18.34
C ILE A 46 8.86 6.56 17.53
N VAL A 47 9.11 5.37 18.07
CA VAL A 47 8.72 4.09 17.47
C VAL A 47 7.93 3.30 18.51
N SER A 48 6.73 2.84 18.13
CA SER A 48 5.93 1.94 18.97
C SER A 48 5.82 0.55 18.35
N ASP A 49 5.87 -0.48 19.19
CA ASP A 49 5.52 -1.84 18.82
C ASP A 49 4.88 -2.56 20.01
N ILE A 50 3.93 -3.45 19.77
CA ILE A 50 3.27 -4.23 20.84
C ILE A 50 4.25 -5.06 21.68
N LYS A 51 5.47 -5.27 21.19
CA LYS A 51 6.60 -5.78 21.95
C LYS A 51 7.68 -4.71 21.96
N ILE A 52 7.89 -4.06 23.10
CA ILE A 52 8.83 -2.93 23.21
C ILE A 52 10.22 -3.27 22.69
N GLU A 53 10.66 -4.52 22.83
CA GLU A 53 11.97 -4.97 22.37
C GLU A 53 12.13 -4.81 20.86
N ASN A 54 11.05 -4.94 20.07
CA ASN A 54 11.12 -4.70 18.63
C ASN A 54 11.42 -3.22 18.32
N ALA A 55 10.79 -2.28 19.04
CA ALA A 55 11.02 -0.86 18.89
C ALA A 55 12.45 -0.47 19.32
N VAL A 56 12.91 -0.97 20.47
CA VAL A 56 14.29 -0.78 20.94
C VAL A 56 15.30 -1.37 19.95
N HIS A 57 15.09 -2.61 19.50
CA HIS A 57 15.96 -3.24 18.52
C HIS A 57 16.01 -2.47 17.20
N ALA A 58 14.91 -1.85 16.76
CA ALA A 58 14.92 -1.05 15.54
C ALA A 58 15.94 0.10 15.60
N PHE A 59 16.04 0.79 16.73
CA PHE A 59 17.07 1.81 16.96
C PHE A 59 18.47 1.21 17.07
N LYS A 60 18.63 0.08 17.78
CA LYS A 60 19.93 -0.61 17.89
C LYS A 60 20.46 -1.08 16.54
N TYR A 61 19.59 -1.60 15.66
CA TYR A 61 19.95 -1.95 14.28
C TYR A 61 20.32 -0.74 13.42
N ALA A 62 19.82 0.44 13.78
CA ALA A 62 20.21 1.71 13.17
C ALA A 62 21.50 2.30 13.78
N GLU A 63 22.17 1.56 14.67
CA GLU A 63 23.40 1.97 15.36
C GLU A 63 23.24 3.22 16.23
N VAL A 64 22.02 3.47 16.72
CA VAL A 64 21.76 4.51 17.73
C VAL A 64 22.36 4.05 19.08
N PRO A 65 23.16 4.91 19.77
CA PRO A 65 23.73 4.57 21.09
C PRO A 65 22.64 4.29 22.13
N ASP A 66 22.90 3.33 23.04
CA ASP A 66 21.93 2.92 24.06
C ASP A 66 21.52 4.09 24.98
N GLU A 67 22.43 5.02 25.27
CA GLU A 67 22.16 6.23 26.05
C GLU A 67 21.29 7.27 25.32
N GLU A 68 21.06 7.11 24.02
CA GLU A 68 20.17 7.95 23.22
C GLU A 68 18.76 7.38 23.08
N ILE A 69 18.54 6.14 23.50
CA ILE A 69 17.25 5.45 23.43
C ILE A 69 16.57 5.51 24.79
N VAL A 70 15.33 5.99 24.82
CA VAL A 70 14.48 6.03 26.02
C VAL A 70 13.27 5.15 25.81
N GLU A 71 13.09 4.17 26.70
CA GLU A 71 11.85 3.39 26.80
C GLU A 71 10.82 4.18 27.62
N ALA A 72 9.83 4.77 26.96
CA ALA A 72 8.80 5.57 27.60
C ALA A 72 7.57 4.71 27.96
N LYS A 73 7.08 4.87 29.20
CA LYS A 73 5.87 4.21 29.71
C LYS A 73 4.68 5.16 29.83
N THR A 74 4.93 6.46 29.72
CA THR A 74 3.91 7.51 29.72
C THR A 74 4.16 8.50 28.59
N LEU A 75 3.12 9.25 28.21
CA LEU A 75 3.24 10.30 27.20
C LEU A 75 4.17 11.43 27.67
N GLU A 76 4.15 11.75 28.97
CA GLU A 76 5.00 12.76 29.59
C GLU A 76 6.49 12.39 29.46
N GLU A 77 6.84 11.12 29.72
CA GLU A 77 8.20 10.61 29.52
C GLU A 77 8.61 10.66 28.05
N ALA A 78 7.71 10.27 27.13
CA ALA A 78 7.97 10.31 25.70
C ALA A 78 8.27 11.74 25.22
N ASN A 79 7.43 12.72 25.61
CA ASN A 79 7.62 14.12 25.27
C ASN A 79 8.93 14.67 25.84
N ALA A 80 9.21 14.44 27.13
CA ALA A 80 10.43 14.92 27.76
C ALA A 80 11.70 14.36 27.08
N ALA A 81 11.69 13.07 26.69
CA ALA A 81 12.80 12.45 25.99
C ALA A 81 13.01 13.05 24.58
N MET A 82 11.95 13.23 23.79
CA MET A 82 12.07 13.83 22.45
C MET A 82 12.52 15.30 22.51
N GLU A 83 12.07 16.06 23.51
CA GLU A 83 12.52 17.44 23.76
C GLU A 83 14.02 17.49 24.10
N ALA A 84 14.54 16.47 24.79
CA ALA A 84 15.96 16.29 25.06
C ALA A 84 16.75 15.73 23.85
N GLY A 85 16.11 15.56 22.69
CA GLY A 85 16.74 15.05 21.47
C GLY A 85 16.99 13.54 21.46
N LYS A 86 16.30 12.77 22.33
CA LYS A 86 16.43 11.31 22.42
C LYS A 86 15.45 10.60 21.48
N TYR A 87 15.77 9.35 21.14
CA TYR A 87 14.89 8.44 20.42
C TYR A 87 13.99 7.71 21.42
N VAL A 88 12.69 7.63 21.13
CA VAL A 88 11.72 7.03 22.05
C VAL A 88 11.21 5.69 21.53
N ALA A 89 11.33 4.65 22.35
CA ALA A 89 10.67 3.36 22.16
C ALA A 89 9.49 3.24 23.14
N CYS A 90 8.35 2.72 22.69
CA CYS A 90 7.18 2.51 23.56
C CYS A 90 6.29 1.34 23.07
N GLU A 91 5.39 0.86 23.92
CA GLU A 91 4.39 -0.16 23.53
C GLU A 91 3.10 0.46 23.01
N ASP A 92 2.67 1.58 23.61
CA ASP A 92 1.39 2.20 23.28
C ASP A 92 1.50 3.09 22.04
N ALA A 93 0.90 2.65 20.94
CA ALA A 93 0.79 3.40 19.70
C ALA A 93 0.08 4.77 19.85
N ASN A 94 -0.71 4.97 20.91
CA ASN A 94 -1.31 6.27 21.21
C ASN A 94 -0.24 7.34 21.42
N PHE A 95 0.90 7.01 22.03
CA PHE A 95 1.96 7.97 22.30
C PHE A 95 2.50 8.55 20.99
N VAL A 96 2.62 7.74 19.95
CA VAL A 96 3.05 8.18 18.62
C VAL A 96 2.11 9.25 18.05
N SER A 97 0.79 9.06 18.20
CA SER A 97 -0.22 10.01 17.72
C SER A 97 -0.36 11.27 18.58
N GLN A 98 0.04 11.23 19.86
CA GLN A 98 -0.17 12.33 20.82
C GLN A 98 1.11 13.11 21.13
N ALA A 99 2.27 12.53 20.83
CA ALA A 99 3.59 13.11 21.04
C ALA A 99 3.69 14.54 20.48
N ASN A 100 4.13 15.49 21.30
CA ASN A 100 4.04 16.92 21.00
C ASN A 100 4.91 17.36 19.81
N LEU A 101 6.05 16.71 19.61
CA LEU A 101 7.00 17.08 18.56
C LEU A 101 6.85 16.29 17.25
N VAL A 102 6.00 15.26 17.19
CA VAL A 102 5.79 14.47 15.96
C VAL A 102 5.00 15.28 14.94
N GLU A 103 5.55 15.46 13.74
CA GLU A 103 4.90 16.16 12.61
C GLU A 103 4.15 15.18 11.69
N CYS A 104 4.66 13.95 11.55
CA CYS A 104 4.07 12.93 10.68
C CYS A 104 4.12 11.54 11.33
N VAL A 105 3.05 10.78 11.17
CA VAL A 105 2.92 9.39 11.65
C VAL A 105 2.93 8.43 10.47
N ILE A 106 3.54 7.26 10.66
CA ILE A 106 3.55 6.16 9.70
C ILE A 106 2.96 4.91 10.34
N ASP A 107 1.92 4.34 9.72
CA ASP A 107 1.47 2.99 10.06
C ASP A 107 2.19 1.95 9.21
N ALA A 108 3.02 1.13 9.87
CA ALA A 108 3.81 0.05 9.29
C ALA A 108 3.42 -1.34 9.86
N THR A 109 2.22 -1.45 10.45
CA THR A 109 1.76 -2.68 11.12
C THR A 109 1.27 -3.77 10.18
N GLY A 110 0.72 -3.39 9.02
CA GLY A 110 0.06 -4.31 8.09
C GLY A 110 -1.25 -4.91 8.63
N VAL A 111 -1.83 -4.31 9.67
CA VAL A 111 -3.11 -4.74 10.27
C VAL A 111 -4.17 -3.65 10.00
N PRO A 112 -5.19 -3.91 9.17
CA PRO A 112 -6.11 -2.86 8.72
C PRO A 112 -6.79 -2.07 9.85
N ASP A 113 -7.28 -2.77 10.88
CA ASP A 113 -7.96 -2.12 12.01
C ASP A 113 -7.03 -1.24 12.86
N VAL A 114 -5.75 -1.62 12.99
CA VAL A 114 -4.74 -0.81 13.67
C VAL A 114 -4.41 0.42 12.82
N GLY A 115 -4.23 0.26 11.51
CA GLY A 115 -3.98 1.38 10.61
C GLY A 115 -5.11 2.42 10.61
N ALA A 116 -6.37 1.97 10.66
CA ALA A 116 -7.53 2.83 10.81
C ALA A 116 -7.44 3.69 12.09
N LYS A 117 -7.10 3.07 13.22
CA LYS A 117 -6.94 3.76 14.50
C LYS A 117 -5.77 4.75 14.47
N VAL A 118 -4.59 4.29 14.06
CA VAL A 118 -3.37 5.12 13.99
C VAL A 118 -3.59 6.36 13.13
N ALA A 119 -4.18 6.20 11.94
CA ALA A 119 -4.42 7.30 11.03
C ALA A 119 -5.43 8.32 11.58
N THR A 120 -6.57 7.84 12.08
CA THR A 120 -7.61 8.74 12.60
C THR A 120 -7.15 9.50 13.85
N ASP A 121 -6.45 8.84 14.77
CA ASP A 121 -5.93 9.49 15.97
C ASP A 121 -4.81 10.49 15.64
N ALA A 122 -3.89 10.15 14.72
CA ALA A 122 -2.82 11.06 14.30
C ALA A 122 -3.38 12.34 13.66
N MET A 123 -4.34 12.20 12.73
CA MET A 123 -4.93 13.37 12.05
C MET A 123 -5.71 14.27 13.02
N ARG A 124 -6.46 13.70 13.96
CA ARG A 124 -7.15 14.46 15.02
C ARG A 124 -6.18 15.19 15.94
N ASN A 125 -4.96 14.69 16.09
CA ASN A 125 -3.85 15.36 16.78
C ASN A 125 -3.01 16.27 15.87
N LYS A 126 -3.56 16.65 14.70
CA LYS A 126 -2.96 17.58 13.73
C LYS A 126 -1.62 17.09 13.16
N LYS A 127 -1.45 15.78 13.00
CA LYS A 127 -0.27 15.16 12.40
C LYS A 127 -0.58 14.67 10.99
N HIS A 128 0.39 14.81 10.09
CA HIS A 128 0.31 14.18 8.77
C HIS A 128 0.40 12.65 8.92
N VAL A 129 -0.12 11.92 7.93
CA VAL A 129 -0.11 10.46 7.92
C VAL A 129 0.42 9.94 6.59
N VAL A 130 1.43 9.08 6.67
CA VAL A 130 1.86 8.21 5.57
C VAL A 130 1.38 6.78 5.86
N MET A 131 0.49 6.27 5.04
CA MET A 131 -0.08 4.93 5.15
C MET A 131 0.76 3.93 4.36
N LEU A 132 1.69 3.23 5.02
CA LEU A 132 2.42 2.12 4.40
C LEU A 132 1.57 0.83 4.37
N ASN A 133 0.62 0.71 5.28
CA ASN A 133 -0.37 -0.36 5.32
C ASN A 133 -1.47 -0.15 4.26
N VAL A 134 -1.16 -0.51 3.02
CA VAL A 134 -2.05 -0.40 1.86
C VAL A 134 -3.35 -1.17 2.05
N GLU A 135 -3.34 -2.20 2.88
CA GLU A 135 -4.51 -3.00 3.23
C GLU A 135 -5.58 -2.16 3.97
N THR A 136 -5.17 -1.16 4.76
CA THR A 136 -6.09 -0.15 5.32
C THR A 136 -6.60 0.81 4.24
N ASP A 137 -5.67 1.32 3.42
CA ASP A 137 -5.96 2.34 2.41
C ASP A 137 -7.01 1.87 1.39
N VAL A 138 -6.92 0.63 0.92
CA VAL A 138 -7.89 0.13 -0.06
C VAL A 138 -9.29 -0.09 0.50
N VAL A 139 -9.45 -0.12 1.83
CA VAL A 139 -10.75 -0.25 2.48
C VAL A 139 -11.34 1.12 2.79
N ILE A 140 -10.57 1.99 3.44
CA ILE A 140 -11.06 3.27 4.00
C ILE A 140 -10.28 4.52 3.55
N GLY A 141 -9.42 4.41 2.54
CA GLY A 141 -8.61 5.52 2.03
C GLY A 141 -9.42 6.78 1.67
N PRO A 142 -10.56 6.67 0.95
CA PRO A 142 -11.43 7.83 0.71
C PRO A 142 -11.96 8.51 1.98
N TYR A 143 -12.31 7.75 3.02
CA TYR A 143 -12.67 8.28 4.34
C TYR A 143 -11.49 9.03 4.96
N LEU A 144 -10.31 8.41 4.98
CA LEU A 144 -9.12 8.99 5.59
C LEU A 144 -8.68 10.27 4.88
N LYS A 145 -8.83 10.32 3.54
CA LYS A 145 -8.63 11.55 2.77
C LYS A 145 -9.54 12.69 3.24
N LYS A 146 -10.85 12.44 3.35
CA LYS A 146 -11.81 13.47 3.80
C LYS A 146 -11.52 13.93 5.23
N LEU A 147 -11.19 12.99 6.12
CA LEU A 147 -10.78 13.34 7.48
C LEU A 147 -9.50 14.20 7.49
N ALA A 148 -8.52 13.91 6.62
CA ALA A 148 -7.31 14.72 6.51
C ALA A 148 -7.62 16.17 6.08
N GLU A 149 -8.52 16.32 5.09
CA GLU A 149 -8.99 17.62 4.62
C GLU A 149 -9.72 18.40 5.74
N GLU A 150 -10.58 17.74 6.49
CA GLU A 150 -11.29 18.31 7.65
C GLU A 150 -10.34 18.74 8.77
N GLU A 151 -9.31 17.93 9.04
CA GLU A 151 -8.35 18.19 10.11
C GLU A 151 -7.25 19.18 9.70
N GLY A 152 -7.12 19.50 8.41
CA GLY A 152 -6.12 20.42 7.86
C GLY A 152 -4.73 19.80 7.76
N VAL A 153 -4.64 18.49 7.50
CA VAL A 153 -3.39 17.72 7.41
C VAL A 153 -3.32 16.91 6.12
N ILE A 154 -2.13 16.39 5.80
CA ILE A 154 -1.93 15.53 4.63
C ILE A 154 -2.06 14.05 5.03
N TYR A 155 -2.90 13.32 4.29
CA TYR A 155 -2.93 11.86 4.26
C TYR A 155 -2.43 11.38 2.89
N THR A 156 -1.54 10.39 2.89
CA THR A 156 -0.99 9.81 1.66
C THR A 156 -0.59 8.35 1.86
N GLY A 157 -0.67 7.55 0.81
CA GLY A 157 0.09 6.30 0.72
C GLY A 157 1.59 6.57 0.62
N SER A 158 2.38 5.50 0.72
CA SER A 158 3.85 5.56 0.71
C SER A 158 4.44 5.47 -0.71
N ASP A 159 5.48 6.27 -0.96
CA ASP A 159 6.45 5.99 -2.03
C ASP A 159 7.22 4.70 -1.73
N GLY A 160 7.89 4.14 -2.75
CA GLY A 160 8.69 2.92 -2.66
C GLY A 160 7.90 1.61 -2.65
N ASP A 161 6.68 1.59 -2.13
CA ASP A 161 5.75 0.48 -2.42
C ASP A 161 5.24 0.63 -3.87
N GLU A 162 4.88 -0.47 -4.52
CA GLU A 162 4.55 -0.46 -5.95
C GLU A 162 3.49 0.60 -6.31
N PRO A 163 2.37 0.76 -5.57
CA PRO A 163 1.36 1.78 -5.86
C PRO A 163 1.92 3.21 -5.85
N GLY A 164 2.77 3.56 -4.88
CA GLY A 164 3.40 4.88 -4.84
C GLY A 164 4.48 5.05 -5.92
N ALA A 165 5.29 4.01 -6.13
CA ALA A 165 6.37 4.02 -7.10
C ALA A 165 5.86 4.24 -8.53
N VAL A 166 4.73 3.63 -8.89
CA VAL A 166 4.15 3.74 -10.23
C VAL A 166 3.46 5.09 -10.47
N MET A 167 3.03 5.79 -9.41
CA MET A 167 2.42 7.11 -9.53
C MET A 167 3.39 8.16 -10.09
N HIS A 168 4.70 7.98 -9.95
CA HIS A 168 5.69 8.82 -10.62
C HIS A 168 5.60 8.70 -12.14
N LEU A 169 5.51 7.46 -12.65
CA LEU A 169 5.37 7.20 -14.09
C LEU A 169 4.01 7.66 -14.62
N TYR A 170 2.94 7.36 -13.86
CA TYR A 170 1.59 7.80 -14.20
C TYR A 170 1.50 9.33 -14.30
N SER A 171 1.96 10.03 -13.27
CA SER A 171 1.90 11.50 -13.22
C SER A 171 2.75 12.13 -14.32
N PHE A 172 3.93 11.58 -14.59
CA PHE A 172 4.78 12.00 -15.70
C PHE A 172 4.07 11.83 -17.06
N ALA A 173 3.54 10.65 -17.35
CA ALA A 173 2.85 10.36 -18.60
C ALA A 173 1.62 11.26 -18.81
N LYS A 174 0.81 11.45 -17.76
CA LYS A 174 -0.34 12.36 -17.79
C LYS A 174 0.08 13.82 -18.00
N ALA A 175 1.14 14.28 -17.33
CA ALA A 175 1.64 15.65 -17.50
C ALA A 175 2.21 15.92 -18.90
N MET A 176 2.75 14.90 -19.57
CA MET A 176 3.17 14.97 -20.97
C MET A 176 2.00 14.99 -21.97
N GLY A 177 0.76 14.73 -21.52
CA GLY A 177 -0.40 14.64 -22.40
C GLY A 177 -0.56 13.28 -23.10
N LEU A 178 0.09 12.23 -22.59
CA LEU A 178 -0.08 10.87 -23.10
C LEU A 178 -1.31 10.20 -22.46
N ASN A 179 -1.90 9.24 -23.19
CA ASN A 179 -2.93 8.36 -22.66
C ASN A 179 -2.26 7.23 -21.89
N VAL A 180 -2.67 6.98 -20.64
CA VAL A 180 -2.22 5.82 -19.87
C VAL A 180 -3.22 4.70 -20.10
N GLU A 181 -2.80 3.71 -20.89
CA GLU A 181 -3.65 2.60 -21.29
C GLU A 181 -3.58 1.44 -20.29
N VAL A 182 -2.39 1.18 -19.75
CA VAL A 182 -2.16 0.19 -18.70
C VAL A 182 -1.21 0.74 -17.65
N MET A 183 -1.47 0.41 -16.39
CA MET A 183 -0.59 0.72 -15.26
C MET A 183 -0.43 -0.53 -14.40
N GLY A 184 0.79 -0.81 -13.94
CA GLY A 184 0.99 -2.07 -13.24
C GLY A 184 2.33 -2.28 -12.58
N LYS A 185 2.51 -3.52 -12.10
CA LYS A 185 3.72 -4.01 -11.45
C LYS A 185 4.20 -5.34 -12.00
N GLY A 186 5.50 -5.60 -11.82
CA GLY A 186 6.09 -6.92 -12.02
C GLY A 186 5.90 -7.85 -10.82
N LYS A 187 5.97 -9.15 -11.07
CA LYS A 187 5.97 -10.22 -10.07
C LYS A 187 6.85 -11.37 -10.57
N ASN A 188 7.79 -11.82 -9.74
CA ASN A 188 8.73 -12.88 -10.16
C ASN A 188 8.24 -14.32 -9.91
N ASN A 189 7.19 -14.50 -9.12
CA ASN A 189 6.64 -15.82 -8.82
C ASN A 189 5.23 -15.92 -9.38
N LYS A 190 4.89 -17.05 -10.01
CA LYS A 190 3.50 -17.37 -10.34
C LYS A 190 2.67 -17.36 -9.05
N ILE A 191 1.43 -16.88 -9.14
CA ILE A 191 0.48 -16.97 -8.03
C ILE A 191 0.23 -18.45 -7.68
N ASP A 192 0.41 -18.76 -6.41
CA ASP A 192 0.11 -20.04 -5.79
C ASP A 192 -1.09 -19.89 -4.86
N TYR A 193 -2.29 -20.08 -5.43
CA TYR A 193 -3.55 -19.98 -4.69
C TYR A 193 -3.67 -21.00 -3.56
N ASP A 194 -2.84 -22.06 -3.55
CA ASP A 194 -2.92 -23.15 -2.59
C ASP A 194 -1.95 -22.98 -1.42
N CYS A 195 -1.07 -21.97 -1.48
CA CYS A 195 -0.13 -21.71 -0.40
C CYS A 195 -0.83 -21.22 0.87
N ASN A 196 -0.25 -21.61 2.01
CA ASN A 196 -0.69 -21.23 3.34
C ASN A 196 0.54 -21.04 4.25
N PRO A 197 0.39 -20.52 5.47
CA PRO A 197 1.53 -20.28 6.36
C PRO A 197 2.42 -21.51 6.61
N ASP A 198 1.88 -22.72 6.60
CA ASP A 198 2.65 -23.95 6.82
C ASP A 198 3.49 -24.29 5.59
N THR A 199 2.91 -24.21 4.38
CA THR A 199 3.61 -24.57 3.14
C THR A 199 4.72 -23.59 2.78
N VAL A 200 4.69 -22.36 3.31
CA VAL A 200 5.72 -21.34 3.08
C VAL A 200 6.67 -21.17 4.27
N LEU A 201 6.47 -21.89 5.38
CA LEU A 201 7.17 -21.69 6.65
C LEU A 201 8.70 -21.80 6.52
N GLU A 202 9.18 -22.80 5.78
CA GLU A 202 10.62 -23.02 5.58
C GLU A 202 11.27 -21.82 4.89
N GLU A 203 10.68 -21.35 3.78
CA GLU A 203 11.18 -20.18 3.06
C GLU A 203 11.05 -18.91 3.91
N ALA A 204 9.93 -18.73 4.62
CA ALA A 204 9.71 -17.57 5.48
C ALA A 204 10.79 -17.48 6.58
N THR A 205 11.12 -18.61 7.20
CA THR A 205 12.17 -18.72 8.23
C THR A 205 13.54 -18.36 7.64
N ARG A 206 13.91 -18.94 6.48
CA ARG A 206 15.17 -18.63 5.79
C ARG A 206 15.29 -17.15 5.44
N ARG A 207 14.19 -16.52 5.03
CA ARG A 207 14.11 -15.11 4.66
C ARG A 207 13.89 -14.16 5.85
N LYS A 208 13.80 -14.69 7.08
CA LYS A 208 13.51 -13.93 8.31
C LYS A 208 12.27 -13.04 8.19
N MET A 209 11.21 -13.59 7.60
CA MET A 209 9.95 -12.91 7.35
C MET A 209 8.77 -13.68 7.95
N SER A 210 7.65 -12.98 8.16
CA SER A 210 6.40 -13.62 8.62
C SER A 210 5.89 -14.62 7.58
N PRO A 211 5.53 -15.87 7.97
CA PRO A 211 4.89 -16.83 7.06
C PRO A 211 3.57 -16.31 6.49
N LYS A 212 2.78 -15.56 7.27
CA LYS A 212 1.56 -14.91 6.77
C LYS A 212 1.85 -13.92 5.66
N MET A 213 2.87 -13.06 5.85
CA MET A 213 3.26 -12.11 4.81
C MET A 213 3.76 -12.83 3.56
N LEU A 214 4.62 -13.85 3.70
CA LEU A 214 5.08 -14.64 2.56
C LEU A 214 3.92 -15.31 1.82
N CYS A 215 2.95 -15.86 2.55
CA CYS A 215 1.75 -16.44 1.98
C CYS A 215 0.95 -15.38 1.19
N ALA A 216 0.70 -14.20 1.76
CA ALA A 216 0.00 -13.11 1.06
C ALA A 216 0.73 -12.62 -0.22
N PHE A 217 2.06 -12.71 -0.25
CA PHE A 217 2.83 -12.47 -1.48
C PHE A 217 2.65 -13.59 -2.50
N LYS A 218 2.64 -14.86 -2.07
CA LYS A 218 2.56 -16.02 -2.98
C LYS A 218 1.14 -16.28 -3.50
N ASP A 219 0.11 -16.14 -2.67
CA ASP A 219 -1.30 -16.34 -3.06
C ASP A 219 -1.88 -15.19 -3.89
N GLY A 220 -1.08 -14.14 -4.11
CA GLY A 220 -1.44 -13.01 -4.95
C GLY A 220 -2.19 -11.90 -4.22
N THR A 221 -2.61 -12.10 -2.96
CA THR A 221 -3.36 -11.10 -2.19
C THR A 221 -2.69 -9.73 -2.23
N LYS A 222 -1.38 -9.66 -1.98
CA LYS A 222 -0.67 -8.37 -1.94
C LYS A 222 -0.69 -7.67 -3.30
N THR A 223 -0.57 -8.42 -4.39
CA THR A 223 -0.72 -7.91 -5.76
C THR A 223 -2.12 -7.30 -5.98
N MET A 224 -3.17 -7.97 -5.50
CA MET A 224 -4.55 -7.48 -5.65
C MET A 224 -4.81 -6.22 -4.83
N VAL A 225 -4.26 -6.15 -3.61
CA VAL A 225 -4.30 -4.94 -2.77
C VAL A 225 -3.62 -3.77 -3.47
N GLU A 226 -2.40 -3.96 -3.96
CA GLU A 226 -1.64 -2.88 -4.63
C GLU A 226 -2.32 -2.41 -5.93
N MET A 227 -2.82 -3.33 -6.75
CA MET A 227 -3.60 -2.98 -7.95
C MET A 227 -4.87 -2.22 -7.59
N THR A 228 -5.53 -2.56 -6.48
CA THR A 228 -6.71 -1.84 -5.99
C THR A 228 -6.34 -0.42 -5.58
N ALA A 229 -5.22 -0.23 -4.90
CA ALA A 229 -4.72 1.11 -4.57
C ALA A 229 -4.42 1.92 -5.83
N MET A 230 -3.68 1.36 -6.79
CA MET A 230 -3.41 2.00 -8.09
C MET A 230 -4.69 2.41 -8.80
N SER A 231 -5.70 1.54 -8.80
CA SER A 231 -7.02 1.80 -9.36
C SER A 231 -7.69 2.99 -8.67
N ASN A 232 -7.75 2.99 -7.34
CA ASN A 232 -8.39 4.05 -6.55
C ASN A 232 -7.66 5.40 -6.65
N TYR A 233 -6.35 5.40 -6.90
CA TYR A 233 -5.55 6.62 -7.09
C TYR A 233 -5.75 7.24 -8.49
N THR A 234 -6.09 6.43 -9.50
CA THR A 234 -6.00 6.84 -10.91
C THR A 234 -7.31 6.78 -11.68
N GLY A 235 -8.32 6.07 -11.20
CA GLY A 235 -9.55 5.80 -11.96
C GLY A 235 -9.41 4.69 -12.99
N LEU A 236 -8.22 4.11 -13.15
CA LEU A 236 -8.03 2.91 -13.97
C LEU A 236 -8.70 1.72 -13.29
N ILE A 237 -9.19 0.73 -14.04
CA ILE A 237 -9.95 -0.41 -13.49
C ILE A 237 -9.30 -1.76 -13.84
N PRO A 238 -9.56 -2.85 -13.10
CA PRO A 238 -9.20 -4.18 -13.60
C PRO A 238 -10.01 -4.49 -14.88
N ASP A 239 -9.36 -5.04 -15.91
CA ASP A 239 -10.07 -5.48 -17.14
C ASP A 239 -10.95 -6.71 -16.88
N VAL A 240 -10.50 -7.59 -15.99
CA VAL A 240 -11.20 -8.78 -15.50
C VAL A 240 -10.97 -8.95 -14.01
N ILE A 241 -11.87 -9.67 -13.31
CA ILE A 241 -11.69 -9.94 -11.88
C ILE A 241 -10.36 -10.68 -11.65
N GLY A 242 -9.51 -10.10 -10.80
CA GLY A 242 -8.18 -10.64 -10.47
C GLY A 242 -7.05 -10.22 -11.41
N GLY A 243 -7.32 -9.49 -12.50
CA GLY A 243 -6.33 -9.20 -13.54
C GLY A 243 -5.99 -10.41 -14.41
N HIS A 244 -5.38 -10.17 -15.57
CA HIS A 244 -4.95 -11.23 -16.49
C HIS A 244 -3.66 -11.91 -16.07
N GLY A 245 -2.72 -11.17 -15.48
CA GLY A 245 -1.44 -11.72 -15.05
C GLY A 245 -0.60 -12.38 -16.14
N PRO A 246 -0.39 -11.77 -17.34
CA PRO A 246 0.38 -12.39 -18.41
C PRO A 246 1.81 -12.71 -17.96
N LYS A 247 2.41 -13.72 -18.56
CA LYS A 247 3.81 -14.08 -18.36
C LYS A 247 4.67 -13.38 -19.40
N THR A 248 5.81 -12.85 -18.97
CA THR A 248 6.83 -12.30 -19.87
C THR A 248 8.20 -12.92 -19.62
N ALA A 249 9.16 -12.65 -20.50
CA ALA A 249 10.56 -12.83 -20.17
C ALA A 249 10.95 -12.02 -18.91
N PRO A 250 11.96 -12.47 -18.12
CA PRO A 250 12.48 -11.71 -17.00
C PRO A 250 13.26 -10.48 -17.47
N GLY A 251 13.41 -9.48 -16.60
CA GLY A 251 14.25 -8.31 -16.87
C GLY A 251 13.73 -7.42 -18.01
N THR A 252 14.66 -6.78 -18.73
CA THR A 252 14.31 -5.76 -19.74
C THR A 252 13.74 -6.32 -21.04
N GLU A 253 13.93 -7.62 -21.30
CA GLU A 253 13.33 -8.29 -22.47
C GLU A 253 11.81 -8.34 -22.36
N GLY A 254 11.28 -8.69 -21.18
CA GLY A 254 9.85 -8.75 -20.94
C GLY A 254 9.14 -7.39 -21.11
N ILE A 255 9.86 -6.28 -20.91
CA ILE A 255 9.31 -4.93 -21.11
C ILE A 255 8.91 -4.71 -22.57
N LYS A 256 9.72 -5.23 -23.52
CA LYS A 256 9.46 -5.07 -24.95
C LYS A 256 8.20 -5.82 -25.39
N GLU A 257 7.88 -6.92 -24.70
CA GLU A 257 6.69 -7.73 -24.97
C GLU A 257 5.40 -7.03 -24.52
N LEU A 258 5.46 -6.15 -23.52
CA LEU A 258 4.27 -5.51 -22.94
C LEU A 258 3.46 -4.69 -23.95
N ASN A 259 4.13 -4.01 -24.89
CA ASN A 259 3.46 -3.22 -25.93
C ASN A 259 2.55 -4.09 -26.82
N GLU A 260 2.92 -5.35 -27.04
CA GLU A 260 2.13 -6.29 -27.85
C GLU A 260 1.07 -7.01 -27.01
N ILE A 261 1.44 -7.47 -25.80
CA ILE A 261 0.54 -8.18 -24.89
C ILE A 261 -0.67 -7.32 -24.53
N PHE A 262 -0.45 -6.03 -24.23
CA PHE A 262 -1.49 -5.11 -23.79
C PHE A 262 -2.27 -4.42 -24.91
N LYS A 263 -2.16 -4.91 -26.14
CA LYS A 263 -3.14 -4.56 -27.17
C LYS A 263 -4.53 -5.07 -26.80
N LEU A 264 -5.54 -4.51 -27.45
CA LEU A 264 -6.89 -5.05 -27.38
C LEU A 264 -6.94 -6.42 -28.06
N LYS A 265 -7.91 -7.25 -27.67
CA LYS A 265 -8.13 -8.57 -28.29
C LYS A 265 -8.37 -8.49 -29.80
N GLU A 266 -9.05 -7.43 -30.26
CA GLU A 266 -9.27 -7.18 -31.70
C GLU A 266 -7.96 -6.90 -32.45
N ASP A 267 -6.95 -6.40 -31.74
CA ASP A 267 -5.60 -6.11 -32.26
C ASP A 267 -4.58 -7.22 -31.92
N GLY A 268 -5.05 -8.38 -31.46
CA GLY A 268 -4.22 -9.55 -31.15
C GLY A 268 -3.58 -9.57 -29.75
N GLY A 269 -3.93 -8.63 -28.88
CA GLY A 269 -3.51 -8.63 -27.47
C GLY A 269 -4.49 -9.35 -26.54
N ILE A 270 -4.38 -9.08 -25.23
CA ILE A 270 -5.17 -9.78 -24.20
C ILE A 270 -6.34 -8.97 -23.63
N LEU A 271 -6.33 -7.65 -23.80
CA LEU A 271 -7.24 -6.75 -23.08
C LEU A 271 -8.59 -6.61 -23.79
N ASN A 272 -9.68 -6.52 -23.02
CA ASN A 272 -10.98 -6.15 -23.57
C ASN A 272 -11.12 -4.64 -23.73
N LYS A 273 -10.39 -3.84 -22.93
CA LYS A 273 -10.33 -2.38 -23.02
C LYS A 273 -9.00 -1.85 -22.49
N HIS A 274 -8.67 -0.61 -22.85
CA HIS A 274 -7.61 0.16 -22.20
C HIS A 274 -8.15 0.99 -21.03
N GLY A 275 -7.25 1.67 -20.31
CA GLY A 275 -7.56 2.38 -19.07
C GLY A 275 -7.58 1.45 -17.85
N VAL A 276 -6.63 0.50 -17.80
CA VAL A 276 -6.68 -0.61 -16.85
C VAL A 276 -5.47 -0.72 -15.93
N VAL A 277 -5.67 -1.33 -14.75
CA VAL A 277 -4.58 -1.80 -13.89
C VAL A 277 -4.28 -3.28 -14.17
N GLU A 278 -3.00 -3.66 -14.18
CA GLU A 278 -2.59 -5.04 -14.44
C GLU A 278 -1.33 -5.42 -13.63
N TYR A 279 -1.08 -6.73 -13.49
CA TYR A 279 0.21 -7.25 -13.02
C TYR A 279 0.82 -8.19 -14.05
N VAL A 280 2.14 -8.36 -14.02
CA VAL A 280 2.86 -9.22 -14.96
C VAL A 280 3.69 -10.23 -14.20
N ASN A 281 3.61 -11.50 -14.61
CA ASN A 281 4.50 -12.56 -14.13
C ASN A 281 5.84 -12.46 -14.88
N GLY A 282 6.68 -11.53 -14.44
CA GLY A 282 7.96 -11.13 -15.01
C GLY A 282 8.31 -9.72 -14.54
N ILE A 283 9.40 -9.16 -15.07
CA ILE A 283 9.79 -7.75 -14.91
C ILE A 283 9.83 -7.20 -13.46
N ALA A 284 9.99 -8.04 -12.44
CA ALA A 284 10.18 -7.57 -11.05
C ALA A 284 11.67 -7.61 -10.65
N PRO A 285 12.11 -6.71 -9.75
CA PRO A 285 11.34 -5.64 -9.11
C PRO A 285 11.07 -4.48 -10.06
N GLY A 286 9.92 -3.82 -9.91
CA GLY A 286 9.60 -2.65 -10.70
C GLY A 286 8.13 -2.48 -11.04
N VAL A 287 7.86 -1.34 -11.66
CA VAL A 287 6.52 -0.88 -12.05
C VAL A 287 6.54 -0.27 -13.44
N PHE A 288 5.40 -0.27 -14.10
CA PHE A 288 5.29 0.21 -15.48
C PHE A 288 4.00 0.99 -15.74
N VAL A 289 4.04 1.81 -16.78
CA VAL A 289 2.85 2.33 -17.47
C VAL A 289 3.03 2.13 -18.97
N THR A 290 2.01 1.58 -19.63
CA THR A 290 1.94 1.48 -21.08
C THR A 290 1.04 2.60 -21.58
N VAL A 291 1.54 3.38 -22.53
CA VAL A 291 0.94 4.63 -22.99
C VAL A 291 0.68 4.62 -24.48
N SER A 292 -0.26 5.46 -24.91
CA SER A 292 -0.55 5.74 -26.32
C SER A 292 -0.62 7.25 -26.59
N THR A 293 -0.67 7.61 -27.87
CA THR A 293 -0.95 8.99 -28.32
C THR A 293 -1.75 8.96 -29.63
N PRO A 294 -2.73 9.86 -29.80
CA PRO A 294 -3.41 10.01 -31.09
C PRO A 294 -2.60 10.85 -32.09
N ASN A 295 -1.50 11.48 -31.67
CA ASN A 295 -0.72 12.39 -32.50
C ASN A 295 0.39 11.62 -33.27
N ALA A 296 0.29 11.62 -34.59
CA ALA A 296 1.22 10.89 -35.46
C ALA A 296 2.68 11.37 -35.36
N GLU A 297 2.92 12.67 -35.11
CA GLU A 297 4.28 13.19 -34.91
C GLU A 297 4.85 12.67 -33.59
N ILE A 298 4.07 12.67 -32.51
CA ILE A 298 4.52 12.11 -31.22
C ILE A 298 4.76 10.60 -31.33
N ALA A 299 3.90 9.87 -32.03
CA ALA A 299 4.11 8.44 -32.32
C ALA A 299 5.42 8.20 -33.09
N TYR A 300 5.69 9.03 -34.11
CA TYR A 300 6.96 9.00 -34.84
C TYR A 300 8.16 9.28 -33.92
N GLN A 301 8.08 10.30 -33.06
CA GLN A 301 9.15 10.66 -32.12
C GLN A 301 9.40 9.56 -31.09
N LEU A 302 8.36 8.91 -30.56
CA LEU A 302 8.52 7.75 -29.66
C LEU A 302 9.24 6.60 -30.37
N GLY A 303 8.89 6.32 -31.63
CA GLY A 303 9.62 5.37 -32.47
C GLY A 303 11.08 5.78 -32.72
N TYR A 304 11.32 7.06 -33.05
CA TYR A 304 12.65 7.64 -33.24
C TYR A 304 13.52 7.52 -31.99
N HIS A 305 12.94 7.69 -30.80
CA HIS A 305 13.58 7.48 -29.51
C HIS A 305 13.67 6.00 -29.08
N SER A 306 13.45 5.06 -30.01
CA SER A 306 13.61 3.62 -29.78
C SER A 306 12.67 3.03 -28.72
N MET A 307 11.50 3.64 -28.49
CA MET A 307 10.51 3.11 -27.55
C MET A 307 9.74 1.91 -28.11
N GLY A 308 9.85 1.65 -29.41
CA GLY A 308 9.16 0.58 -30.12
C GLY A 308 8.26 1.10 -31.26
N PRO A 309 7.65 0.20 -32.05
CA PRO A 309 6.91 0.55 -33.26
C PRO A 309 5.54 1.21 -33.00
N GLY A 310 5.04 1.18 -31.76
CA GLY A 310 3.68 1.62 -31.43
C GLY A 310 2.61 0.55 -31.73
N PRO A 311 1.31 0.86 -31.54
CA PRO A 311 0.77 2.13 -31.05
C PRO A 311 0.86 2.29 -29.52
N LEU A 312 1.44 1.30 -28.84
CA LEU A 312 1.68 1.31 -27.40
C LEU A 312 3.19 1.37 -27.11
N TRP A 313 3.55 2.12 -26.08
CA TRP A 313 4.92 2.24 -25.59
C TRP A 313 4.96 2.13 -24.07
N THR A 314 5.95 1.43 -23.51
CA THR A 314 6.01 1.18 -22.06
C THR A 314 7.11 2.00 -21.40
N LEU A 315 6.73 2.78 -20.39
CA LEU A 315 7.65 3.41 -19.44
C LEU A 315 7.81 2.49 -18.23
N TYR A 316 9.05 2.26 -17.81
CA TYR A 316 9.36 1.28 -16.76
C TYR A 316 10.33 1.85 -15.74
N ARG A 317 10.05 1.59 -14.47
CA ARG A 317 10.93 1.86 -13.35
C ARG A 317 11.46 0.51 -12.82
N PRO A 318 12.74 0.17 -13.02
CA PRO A 318 13.32 -1.15 -12.72
C PRO A 318 13.64 -1.39 -11.25
N TYR A 319 13.03 -0.63 -10.35
CA TYR A 319 13.28 -0.70 -8.91
C TYR A 319 12.14 -0.04 -8.15
N HIS A 320 12.00 -0.46 -6.90
CA HIS A 320 11.25 0.22 -5.86
C HIS A 320 11.85 -0.30 -4.54
N LEU A 321 12.14 0.58 -3.59
CA LEU A 321 12.90 0.23 -2.37
C LEU A 321 11.99 0.16 -1.14
N CYS A 322 10.68 0.00 -1.34
CA CYS A 322 9.68 -0.19 -0.30
C CYS A 322 9.82 0.86 0.82
N ASN A 323 9.98 0.37 2.05
CA ASN A 323 10.10 1.15 3.28
C ASN A 323 11.33 2.10 3.32
N LEU A 324 12.30 1.97 2.41
CA LEU A 324 13.44 2.88 2.32
C LEU A 324 13.08 4.21 1.64
N GLU A 325 12.02 4.26 0.84
CA GLU A 325 11.55 5.50 0.18
C GLU A 325 10.39 6.18 0.93
N THR A 326 9.72 5.46 1.84
CA THR A 326 8.66 6.04 2.70
C THR A 326 9.04 7.37 3.37
N PRO A 327 10.28 7.58 3.89
CA PRO A 327 10.68 8.87 4.43
C PRO A 327 10.55 10.05 3.45
N LEU A 328 10.64 9.80 2.15
CA LEU A 328 10.49 10.83 1.12
C LEU A 328 9.03 11.28 0.96
N SER A 329 8.07 10.41 1.27
CA SER A 329 6.65 10.79 1.36
C SER A 329 6.38 11.67 2.57
N VAL A 330 7.04 11.38 3.70
CA VAL A 330 6.99 12.26 4.88
C VAL A 330 7.56 13.63 4.55
N ALA A 331 8.74 13.68 3.95
CA ALA A 331 9.39 14.92 3.56
C ALA A 331 8.52 15.74 2.59
N ARG A 332 7.87 15.09 1.61
CA ARG A 332 6.92 15.73 0.69
C ARG A 332 5.72 16.32 1.44
N ALA A 333 5.08 15.55 2.32
CA ALA A 333 3.94 16.02 3.10
C ALA A 333 4.29 17.23 3.97
N VAL A 334 5.38 17.16 4.73
CA VAL A 334 5.78 18.22 5.69
C VAL A 334 6.36 19.45 5.00
N ILE A 335 7.15 19.29 3.94
CA ILE A 335 7.88 20.41 3.30
C ILE A 335 7.07 21.03 2.16
N GLU A 336 6.40 20.20 1.35
CA GLU A 336 5.70 20.65 0.15
C GLU A 336 4.19 20.78 0.37
N GLY A 337 3.65 20.26 1.47
CA GLY A 337 2.21 20.25 1.72
C GLY A 337 1.46 19.38 0.72
N ASP A 338 2.10 18.32 0.23
CA ASP A 338 1.64 17.54 -0.92
C ASP A 338 1.67 16.03 -0.65
N ALA A 339 0.73 15.30 -1.23
CA ALA A 339 0.59 13.86 -1.09
C ALA A 339 1.41 13.13 -2.17
N THR A 340 1.92 11.94 -1.84
CA THR A 340 2.54 11.04 -2.83
C THR A 340 1.48 10.37 -3.68
N CYS A 341 0.52 9.73 -3.03
CA CYS A 341 -0.59 9.03 -3.68
C CYS A 341 -1.77 8.96 -2.72
N VAL A 342 -2.96 9.26 -3.21
CA VAL A 342 -4.19 9.25 -2.42
C VAL A 342 -5.35 8.87 -3.33
N ALA A 343 -6.37 8.22 -2.78
CA ALA A 343 -7.60 7.94 -3.52
C ALA A 343 -8.17 9.23 -4.12
N LYS A 344 -8.79 9.12 -5.30
CA LYS A 344 -9.44 10.25 -5.97
C LYS A 344 -10.60 10.78 -5.12
N ASP A 345 -11.79 10.23 -5.30
CA ASP A 345 -12.95 10.56 -4.47
C ASP A 345 -13.91 9.37 -4.57
N GLY A 346 -13.94 8.56 -3.51
CA GLY A 346 -14.60 7.26 -3.50
C GLY A 346 -13.73 6.12 -4.06
N LEU A 347 -14.31 4.92 -4.07
CA LEU A 347 -13.64 3.70 -4.54
C LEU A 347 -13.93 3.47 -6.03
N VAL A 348 -12.87 3.16 -6.77
CA VAL A 348 -12.91 2.77 -8.19
C VAL A 348 -12.94 1.24 -8.30
N SER A 349 -12.18 0.58 -7.43
CA SER A 349 -12.11 -0.88 -7.30
C SER A 349 -12.12 -1.31 -5.84
N GLU A 350 -12.38 -2.60 -5.65
CA GLU A 350 -12.39 -3.28 -4.36
C GLU A 350 -11.45 -4.48 -4.38
N CYS A 351 -10.66 -4.62 -3.31
CA CYS A 351 -9.96 -5.86 -3.03
C CYS A 351 -10.94 -6.79 -2.32
N ILE A 352 -11.51 -7.74 -3.06
CA ILE A 352 -12.59 -8.62 -2.64
C ILE A 352 -12.06 -9.97 -2.11
N THR A 353 -12.86 -10.61 -1.28
CA THR A 353 -12.52 -11.88 -0.62
C THR A 353 -12.84 -13.09 -1.51
N ARG A 354 -11.88 -14.02 -1.66
CA ARG A 354 -12.07 -15.31 -2.35
C ARG A 354 -11.74 -16.49 -1.43
N ALA A 355 -12.56 -17.52 -1.46
CA ALA A 355 -12.33 -18.77 -0.73
C ALA A 355 -11.09 -19.50 -1.27
N LYS A 356 -10.13 -19.80 -0.38
CA LYS A 356 -8.91 -20.58 -0.69
C LYS A 356 -9.14 -22.09 -0.61
N ILE A 357 -10.11 -22.50 0.21
CA ILE A 357 -10.54 -23.88 0.42
C ILE A 357 -12.07 -23.97 0.36
N ASP A 358 -12.62 -25.19 0.40
CA ASP A 358 -14.05 -25.37 0.73
C ASP A 358 -14.28 -24.89 2.17
N LEU A 359 -15.29 -24.03 2.37
CA LEU A 359 -15.64 -23.49 3.68
C LEU A 359 -17.03 -23.99 4.09
N LYS A 360 -17.23 -24.17 5.40
CA LYS A 360 -18.47 -24.71 5.99
C LYS A 360 -19.27 -23.65 6.73
N ALA A 361 -20.59 -23.80 6.76
CA ALA A 361 -21.44 -23.02 7.65
C ALA A 361 -20.95 -23.15 9.11
N GLY A 362 -20.90 -22.02 9.84
CA GLY A 362 -20.38 -21.93 11.20
C GLY A 362 -18.84 -21.90 11.31
N GLN A 363 -18.10 -22.09 10.21
CA GLN A 363 -16.64 -22.01 10.22
C GLN A 363 -16.16 -20.55 10.33
N THR A 364 -15.22 -20.29 11.24
CA THR A 364 -14.46 -19.04 11.26
C THR A 364 -13.45 -19.01 10.13
N ILE A 365 -13.35 -17.89 9.42
CA ILE A 365 -12.31 -17.68 8.42
C ILE A 365 -11.22 -16.77 8.96
N ASP A 366 -10.03 -16.89 8.39
CA ASP A 366 -8.91 -16.00 8.65
C ASP A 366 -8.78 -14.92 7.57
N GLY A 367 -7.96 -13.92 7.88
CA GLY A 367 -7.67 -12.80 6.99
C GLY A 367 -6.43 -13.02 6.13
N ILE A 368 -5.85 -11.90 5.71
CA ILE A 368 -4.71 -11.80 4.79
C ILE A 368 -3.56 -12.76 5.16
N GLY A 369 -3.10 -13.52 4.16
CA GLY A 369 -1.99 -14.46 4.28
C GLY A 369 -2.31 -15.72 5.10
N GLY A 370 -3.59 -16.00 5.32
CA GLY A 370 -4.08 -17.16 6.05
C GLY A 370 -4.29 -18.41 5.19
N TYR A 371 -5.05 -19.35 5.74
CA TYR A 371 -5.36 -20.67 5.19
C TYR A 371 -6.70 -20.70 4.44
N THR A 372 -7.64 -19.84 4.79
CA THR A 372 -9.05 -20.02 4.39
C THR A 372 -9.47 -19.16 3.20
N THR A 373 -8.85 -18.00 3.02
CA THR A 373 -9.19 -17.02 1.98
C THR A 373 -7.97 -16.31 1.42
N HIS A 374 -8.13 -15.67 0.26
CA HIS A 374 -7.15 -14.77 -0.35
C HIS A 374 -7.87 -13.62 -1.08
N GLY A 375 -7.11 -12.58 -1.45
CA GLY A 375 -7.65 -11.42 -2.16
C GLY A 375 -7.82 -11.63 -3.67
N SER A 376 -8.75 -10.88 -4.26
CA SER A 376 -8.92 -10.66 -5.70
C SER A 376 -9.33 -9.20 -5.92
N ILE A 377 -9.26 -8.67 -7.14
CA ILE A 377 -9.68 -7.29 -7.45
C ILE A 377 -10.91 -7.31 -8.34
N ALA A 378 -11.90 -6.45 -8.06
CA ALA A 378 -13.04 -6.17 -8.94
C ALA A 378 -13.30 -4.66 -8.99
N THR A 379 -14.02 -4.20 -10.02
CA THR A 379 -14.51 -2.81 -10.04
C THR A 379 -15.45 -2.57 -8.86
N ALA A 380 -15.50 -1.34 -8.36
CA ALA A 380 -16.43 -0.98 -7.28
C ALA A 380 -17.88 -1.16 -7.73
N GLU A 381 -18.18 -0.90 -9.01
CA GLU A 381 -19.51 -1.15 -9.61
C GLU A 381 -19.93 -2.63 -9.50
N GLU A 382 -19.08 -3.56 -9.95
CA GLU A 382 -19.36 -5.00 -9.87
C GLU A 382 -19.46 -5.45 -8.41
N SER A 383 -18.53 -4.99 -7.56
CA SER A 383 -18.52 -5.31 -6.13
C SER A 383 -19.81 -4.87 -5.44
N ASN A 384 -20.32 -3.67 -5.77
CA ASN A 384 -21.58 -3.15 -5.24
C ASN A 384 -22.77 -3.96 -5.72
N ALA A 385 -22.84 -4.24 -7.02
CA ALA A 385 -23.95 -4.98 -7.61
C ALA A 385 -24.04 -6.43 -7.09
N LYS A 386 -22.90 -7.05 -6.77
CA LYS A 386 -22.82 -8.44 -6.30
C LYS A 386 -22.71 -8.58 -4.78
N GLY A 387 -22.51 -7.47 -4.05
CA GLY A 387 -22.31 -7.47 -2.61
C GLY A 387 -21.05 -8.23 -2.19
N TYR A 388 -19.93 -8.07 -2.91
CA TYR A 388 -18.66 -8.70 -2.52
C TYR A 388 -18.09 -8.09 -1.24
N VAL A 389 -17.53 -8.93 -0.38
CA VAL A 389 -16.92 -8.52 0.88
C VAL A 389 -15.49 -8.00 0.64
N PRO A 390 -15.18 -6.74 0.99
CA PRO A 390 -13.82 -6.21 0.99
C PRO A 390 -12.93 -7.01 1.94
N PHE A 391 -11.78 -7.45 1.45
CA PHE A 391 -10.96 -8.43 2.15
C PHE A 391 -10.35 -7.90 3.45
N GLY A 392 -10.04 -6.59 3.52
CA GLY A 392 -9.54 -5.97 4.75
C GLY A 392 -10.56 -5.89 5.89
N LEU A 393 -11.84 -6.25 5.66
CA LEU A 393 -12.86 -6.42 6.71
C LEU A 393 -12.89 -7.84 7.28
N VAL A 394 -12.20 -8.80 6.66
CA VAL A 394 -12.18 -10.20 7.11
C VAL A 394 -11.15 -10.37 8.22
N THR A 395 -11.65 -10.68 9.41
CA THR A 395 -10.84 -11.00 10.59
C THR A 395 -11.08 -12.44 11.03
N LYS A 396 -10.29 -12.93 11.99
CA LYS A 396 -10.48 -14.27 12.60
C LYS A 396 -11.85 -14.48 13.25
N ASN A 397 -12.60 -13.40 13.49
CA ASN A 397 -13.93 -13.42 14.10
C ASN A 397 -15.05 -13.48 13.05
N ALA A 398 -14.73 -13.44 11.75
CA ALA A 398 -15.72 -13.57 10.70
C ALA A 398 -16.15 -15.04 10.54
N VAL A 399 -17.46 -15.29 10.44
CA VAL A 399 -18.06 -16.64 10.45
C VAL A 399 -18.90 -16.87 9.21
N MET A 400 -18.68 -17.98 8.51
CA MET A 400 -19.48 -18.36 7.35
C MET A 400 -20.91 -18.73 7.75
N LYS A 401 -21.89 -18.23 7.00
CA LYS A 401 -23.33 -18.54 7.18
C LYS A 401 -23.76 -19.80 6.44
N GLN A 402 -23.04 -20.15 5.38
CA GLN A 402 -23.36 -21.26 4.50
C GLN A 402 -22.08 -21.92 3.97
N ASP A 403 -22.22 -23.15 3.48
CA ASP A 403 -21.16 -23.86 2.79
C ASP A 403 -20.83 -23.16 1.46
N VAL A 404 -19.55 -22.96 1.16
CA VAL A 404 -19.08 -22.45 -0.14
C VAL A 404 -17.89 -23.27 -0.63
N LYS A 405 -17.74 -23.32 -1.96
CA LYS A 405 -16.63 -24.04 -2.60
C LYS A 405 -15.39 -23.19 -2.72
N LYS A 406 -14.22 -23.84 -2.75
CA LYS A 406 -12.96 -23.21 -3.13
C LYS A 406 -13.13 -22.37 -4.40
N GLY A 407 -12.56 -21.17 -4.39
CA GLY A 407 -12.62 -20.21 -5.50
C GLY A 407 -13.86 -19.31 -5.50
N THR A 408 -14.85 -19.54 -4.62
CA THR A 408 -16.04 -18.68 -4.50
C THR A 408 -15.64 -17.27 -4.04
N LEU A 409 -16.16 -16.24 -4.71
CA LEU A 409 -16.08 -14.85 -4.24
C LEU A 409 -17.11 -14.65 -3.12
N ILE A 410 -16.64 -14.26 -1.93
CA ILE A 410 -17.48 -14.17 -0.75
C ILE A 410 -18.32 -12.90 -0.80
N THR A 411 -19.62 -13.06 -0.54
CA THR A 411 -20.60 -11.97 -0.47
C THR A 411 -21.09 -11.76 0.96
N TYR A 412 -21.70 -10.61 1.24
CA TYR A 412 -22.23 -10.30 2.58
C TYR A 412 -23.30 -11.28 3.07
N ASP A 413 -24.04 -11.91 2.16
CA ASP A 413 -25.04 -12.94 2.51
C ASP A 413 -24.41 -14.28 2.92
N MET A 414 -23.15 -14.50 2.57
CA MET A 414 -22.42 -15.73 2.88
C MET A 414 -21.71 -15.70 4.23
N ILE A 415 -21.56 -14.54 4.88
CA ILE A 415 -20.69 -14.36 6.04
C ILE A 415 -21.27 -13.38 7.06
N ASP A 416 -20.98 -13.60 8.35
CA ASP A 416 -21.09 -12.58 9.39
C ASP A 416 -19.70 -12.01 9.69
N LEU A 417 -19.55 -10.70 9.49
CA LEU A 417 -18.32 -9.95 9.76
C LEU A 417 -18.25 -9.47 11.21
N ASP A 418 -17.03 -9.20 11.67
CA ASP A 418 -16.79 -8.56 12.96
C ASP A 418 -17.09 -7.07 12.92
N LYS A 419 -18.31 -6.73 13.34
CA LYS A 419 -18.83 -5.35 13.36
C LYS A 419 -18.25 -4.50 14.50
N THR A 420 -17.44 -5.08 15.39
CA THR A 420 -16.88 -4.37 16.55
C THR A 420 -15.65 -3.55 16.20
N THR A 421 -14.94 -3.95 15.14
CA THR A 421 -13.73 -3.31 14.62
C THR A 421 -13.97 -1.85 14.22
N LEU A 422 -12.95 -1.00 14.37
CA LEU A 422 -13.01 0.39 13.95
C LEU A 422 -13.06 0.48 12.43
N ILE A 423 -12.26 -0.32 11.72
CA ILE A 423 -12.24 -0.29 10.25
C ILE A 423 -13.61 -0.61 9.64
N TYR A 424 -14.38 -1.54 10.23
CA TYR A 424 -15.75 -1.81 9.80
C TYR A 424 -16.67 -0.58 9.97
N LYS A 425 -16.58 0.10 11.12
CA LYS A 425 -17.40 1.29 11.42
C LYS A 425 -17.06 2.43 10.46
N LEU A 426 -15.78 2.74 10.28
CA LEU A 426 -15.33 3.78 9.35
C LEU A 426 -15.66 3.44 7.90
N ARG A 427 -15.59 2.15 7.53
CA ARG A 427 -16.00 1.72 6.20
C ARG A 427 -17.49 1.94 5.97
N LYS A 428 -18.33 1.69 6.97
CA LYS A 428 -19.77 2.01 6.90
C LYS A 428 -20.02 3.51 6.75
N GLU A 429 -19.28 4.34 7.47
CA GLU A 429 -19.34 5.80 7.32
C GLU A 429 -18.88 6.26 5.94
N GLN A 430 -17.80 5.66 5.41
CA GLN A 430 -17.34 5.88 4.03
C GLN A 430 -18.43 5.55 3.02
N ASP A 431 -19.03 4.37 3.12
CA ASP A 431 -20.07 3.94 2.19
C ASP A 431 -21.24 4.94 2.21
N ALA A 432 -21.67 5.40 3.41
CA ALA A 432 -22.68 6.44 3.53
C ALA A 432 -22.27 7.78 2.88
N MET A 433 -21.01 8.21 3.03
CA MET A 433 -20.48 9.43 2.40
C MET A 433 -20.54 9.42 0.87
N TYR A 434 -20.52 8.24 0.26
CA TYR A 434 -20.54 8.06 -1.19
C TYR A 434 -21.86 7.45 -1.71
N GLY A 435 -22.92 7.47 -0.89
CA GLY A 435 -24.25 6.97 -1.28
C GLY A 435 -24.29 5.46 -1.56
N ARG A 436 -23.36 4.71 -0.98
CA ARG A 436 -23.30 3.25 -1.04
C ARG A 436 -23.98 2.67 0.20
N HIS A 437 -24.89 1.72 0.00
CA HIS A 437 -25.70 1.12 1.08
C HIS A 437 -25.51 -0.39 1.13
N VAL A 438 -24.25 -0.84 1.18
CA VAL A 438 -23.90 -2.27 1.19
C VAL A 438 -23.68 -2.80 2.63
N LEU A 439 -23.37 -1.91 3.59
CA LEU A 439 -23.03 -2.21 5.00
C LEU A 439 -24.01 -1.66 6.05
#